data_AF-A0A1F7V8Y7-F1
#
_entry.id   AF-A0A1F7V8Y7-F1
#
_cell.length_a   1.000
_cell.length_b   1.000
_cell.length_c   1.000
_cell.angle_alpha   90.00
_cell.angle_beta   90.00
_cell.angle_gamma   90.00
#
_symmetry.space_group_name_H-M   'P 1'
#
loop_
_entity.id
_entity.type
_entity.pdbx_description
1 polymer ?
#
loop_
_entity_poly.entity_id
_entity_poly.type
_entity_poly.pdbx_seq_one_letter_code
_entity_poly.pdbx_strand_id
1 'polypeptide(L)'
;MARRNLTIKKSSESFLVPLLFGLIVASFFVVFARAPERVVAASSDRMVSVEGVSHEATSVQILRLTNVEQSIPLMRGPVYEFVLQDGGVLNPSVIQYRIPKDLRSAPSHLLTLIAFDARSLSWKPISTTIDEKNEVAQTNVPIEQTLMVGLGTKF
;
A
#
# COMPACT_ATOMS: atom_id res chain seq x y z
N MET A 1 -49.89 43.29 -38.19
CA MET A 1 -48.92 42.86 -37.15
C MET A 1 -48.88 41.34 -37.10
N ALA A 2 -47.78 40.71 -37.50
CA ALA A 2 -47.57 39.28 -37.31
C ALA A 2 -46.20 39.10 -36.65
N ARG A 3 -46.19 38.70 -35.37
CA ARG A 3 -44.97 38.33 -34.65
C ARG A 3 -44.53 36.96 -35.15
N ARG A 4 -43.43 36.90 -35.90
CA ARG A 4 -42.76 35.62 -36.22
C ARG A 4 -42.03 35.15 -34.97
N ASN A 5 -42.56 34.12 -34.32
CA ASN A 5 -41.81 33.32 -33.36
C ASN A 5 -40.68 32.61 -34.11
N LEU A 6 -39.45 33.07 -33.93
CA LEU A 6 -38.24 32.36 -34.33
C LEU A 6 -38.08 31.17 -33.38
N THR A 7 -38.65 30.03 -33.74
CA THR A 7 -38.30 28.75 -33.14
C THR A 7 -36.88 28.42 -33.61
N ILE A 8 -35.89 28.75 -32.76
CA ILE A 8 -34.50 28.38 -33.00
C ILE A 8 -34.45 26.84 -32.98
N LYS A 9 -34.35 26.25 -34.16
CA LYS A 9 -34.09 24.82 -34.32
C LYS A 9 -32.68 24.60 -33.75
N LYS A 10 -32.57 24.02 -32.55
CA LYS A 10 -31.28 23.55 -32.01
C LYS A 10 -30.72 22.53 -33.00
N SER A 11 -29.82 22.99 -33.87
CA SER A 11 -29.07 22.16 -34.80
C SER A 11 -28.34 21.07 -34.01
N SER A 12 -28.35 19.83 -34.48
CA SER A 12 -27.60 18.71 -33.91
C SER A 12 -26.10 19.02 -33.77
N GLU A 13 -25.58 19.96 -34.55
CA GLU A 13 -24.21 20.47 -34.47
C GLU A 13 -23.93 21.20 -33.14
N SER A 14 -24.94 21.83 -32.54
CA SER A 14 -24.79 22.53 -31.24
C SER A 14 -24.56 21.59 -30.06
N PHE A 15 -24.85 20.29 -30.22
CA PHE A 15 -24.58 19.26 -29.21
C PHE A 15 -23.26 18.51 -29.48
N LEU A 16 -22.84 18.45 -30.74
CA LEU A 16 -21.64 17.73 -31.19
C LEU A 16 -20.34 18.42 -30.78
N VAL A 17 -20.30 19.75 -30.84
CA VAL A 17 -19.13 20.55 -30.47
C VAL A 17 -18.76 20.41 -28.99
N PRO A 18 -19.67 20.61 -28.00
CA PRO A 18 -19.32 20.41 -26.59
C PRO A 18 -18.98 18.94 -26.26
N LEU A 19 -19.56 17.97 -26.97
CA LEU A 19 -19.23 16.54 -26.80
C LEU A 19 -17.81 16.23 -27.28
N LEU A 20 -17.43 16.71 -28.47
CA LEU A 20 -16.06 16.59 -29.00
C LEU A 20 -15.06 17.31 -28.11
N PHE A 21 -15.40 18.50 -27.62
CA PHE A 21 -14.54 19.25 -26.70
C PHE A 21 -14.35 18.50 -25.38
N GLY A 22 -15.43 17.95 -24.79
CA GLY A 22 -15.35 17.10 -23.60
C GLY A 22 -14.49 15.85 -23.82
N LEU A 23 -14.60 15.21 -24.99
CA LEU A 23 -13.81 14.03 -25.34
C LEU A 23 -12.31 14.35 -25.48
N ILE A 24 -11.99 15.49 -26.10
CA ILE A 24 -10.59 15.96 -26.27
C ILE A 24 -10.00 16.31 -24.91
N VAL A 25 -10.75 17.02 -24.07
CA VAL A 25 -10.32 17.39 -22.71
C VAL A 25 -10.09 16.13 -21.87
N ALA A 26 -11.03 15.19 -21.86
CA ALA A 26 -10.87 13.91 -21.15
C ALA A 26 -9.64 13.12 -21.66
N SER A 27 -9.43 13.07 -22.97
CA SER A 27 -8.26 12.41 -23.56
C SER A 27 -6.94 13.09 -23.18
N PHE A 28 -6.91 14.43 -23.12
CA PHE A 28 -5.76 15.19 -22.64
C PHE A 28 -5.45 14.88 -21.18
N PHE A 29 -6.47 14.77 -20.32
CA PHE A 29 -6.28 14.41 -18.90
C PHE A 29 -5.79 12.97 -18.69
N VAL A 30 -6.18 12.03 -19.56
CA VAL A 30 -5.66 10.64 -19.50
C VAL A 30 -4.15 10.58 -19.75
N VAL A 31 -3.60 11.47 -20.60
CA VAL A 31 -2.15 11.52 -20.87
C VAL A 31 -1.35 12.04 -19.67
N PHE A 32 -1.96 12.85 -18.80
CA PHE A 32 -1.31 13.39 -17.60
C PHE A 32 -1.54 12.55 -16.33
N ALA A 33 -2.41 11.54 -16.37
CA ALA A 33 -2.52 10.59 -15.28
C ALA A 33 -1.23 9.75 -15.24
N ARG A 34 -0.45 9.88 -14.15
CA ARG A 34 0.74 9.04 -13.95
C ARG A 34 0.33 7.58 -13.94
N ALA A 35 1.03 6.77 -14.74
CA ALA A 35 0.81 5.33 -14.75
C ALA A 35 1.16 4.74 -13.37
N PRO A 36 0.42 3.73 -12.90
CA PRO A 36 0.77 3.04 -11.66
C PRO A 36 2.16 2.39 -11.79
N GLU A 37 3.04 2.64 -10.84
CA GLU A 37 4.39 2.09 -10.78
C GLU A 37 4.47 0.98 -9.73
N ARG A 38 5.15 -0.12 -10.09
CA ARG A 38 5.44 -1.22 -9.16
C ARG A 38 6.67 -0.86 -8.34
N VAL A 39 6.51 -0.79 -7.03
CA VAL A 39 7.59 -0.51 -6.08
C VAL A 39 7.95 -1.80 -5.37
N VAL A 40 9.24 -2.14 -5.37
CA VAL A 40 9.79 -3.31 -4.67
C VAL A 40 10.98 -2.86 -3.84
N ALA A 41 10.98 -3.18 -2.55
CA ALA A 41 12.09 -2.89 -1.65
C ALA A 41 12.36 -4.06 -0.72
N ALA A 42 13.62 -4.19 -0.30
CA ALA A 42 14.05 -5.19 0.66
C ALA A 42 14.93 -4.54 1.72
N SER A 43 14.78 -4.99 2.96
CA SER A 43 15.68 -4.70 4.07
C SER A 43 17.13 -5.10 3.74
N SER A 44 18.09 -4.43 4.36
CA SER A 44 19.52 -4.69 4.16
C SER A 44 19.93 -6.12 4.52
N ASP A 45 19.29 -6.72 5.52
CA ASP A 45 19.51 -8.11 5.94
C ASP A 45 18.61 -9.12 5.20
N ARG A 46 17.80 -8.65 4.24
CA ARG A 46 16.90 -9.46 3.40
C ARG A 46 15.89 -10.29 4.18
N MET A 47 15.61 -9.91 5.42
CA MET A 47 14.61 -10.57 6.26
C MET A 47 13.20 -10.12 5.90
N VAL A 48 13.06 -8.88 5.49
CA VAL A 48 11.79 -8.28 5.10
C VAL A 48 11.87 -7.71 3.70
N SER A 49 10.82 -7.91 2.92
CA SER A 49 10.59 -7.24 1.64
C SER A 49 9.16 -6.75 1.54
N VAL A 50 8.97 -5.72 0.73
CA VAL A 50 7.65 -5.19 0.37
C VAL A 50 7.56 -5.06 -1.14
N GLU A 51 6.40 -5.39 -1.64
CA GLU A 51 6.02 -5.15 -3.02
C GLU A 51 4.66 -4.45 -3.03
N GLY A 52 4.49 -3.43 -3.85
CA GLY A 52 3.18 -2.84 -4.06
C GLY A 52 3.12 -1.92 -5.27
N VAL A 53 2.00 -1.21 -5.40
CA VAL A 53 1.76 -0.26 -6.48
C VAL A 53 1.56 1.14 -5.91
N SER A 54 2.18 2.14 -6.52
CA SER A 54 1.93 3.55 -6.22
C SER A 54 1.59 4.32 -7.49
N HIS A 55 0.73 5.33 -7.37
CA HIS A 55 0.40 6.26 -8.47
C HIS A 55 1.28 7.52 -8.43
N GLU A 56 2.13 7.61 -7.42
CA GLU A 56 3.11 8.67 -7.21
C GLU A 56 4.50 8.05 -7.26
N ALA A 57 5.48 8.77 -7.82
CA ALA A 57 6.87 8.32 -7.80
C ALA A 57 7.32 8.22 -6.35
N THR A 58 7.43 6.99 -5.85
CA THR A 58 7.62 6.70 -4.43
C THR A 58 8.68 5.61 -4.29
N SER A 59 9.58 5.78 -3.33
CA SER A 59 10.49 4.71 -2.92
C SER A 59 10.20 4.29 -1.49
N VAL A 60 10.45 3.02 -1.18
CA VAL A 60 10.31 2.51 0.19
C VAL A 60 11.69 2.33 0.79
N GLN A 61 11.95 3.01 1.90
CA GLN A 61 13.09 2.72 2.75
C GLN A 61 12.65 1.74 3.85
N ILE A 62 13.46 0.69 4.08
CA ILE A 62 13.19 -0.29 5.13
C ILE A 62 14.34 -0.24 6.13
N LEU A 63 14.02 0.17 7.36
CA LEU A 63 14.95 0.32 8.46
C LEU A 63 14.70 -0.77 9.50
N ARG A 64 15.77 -1.42 9.97
CA ARG A 64 15.68 -2.33 11.11
C ARG A 64 15.82 -1.53 12.39
N LEU A 65 14.81 -1.59 13.25
CA LEU A 65 14.84 -0.98 14.56
C LEU A 65 15.60 -1.89 15.54
N THR A 66 16.49 -1.30 16.33
CA THR A 66 17.40 -2.06 17.20
C THR A 66 16.83 -2.15 18.62
N ASN A 67 16.69 -3.38 19.14
CA ASN A 67 16.23 -3.70 20.51
C ASN A 67 14.81 -3.21 20.87
N VAL A 68 14.02 -2.76 19.90
CA VAL A 68 12.65 -2.29 20.15
C VAL A 68 11.73 -3.46 20.49
N GLU A 69 11.98 -4.64 19.90
CA GLU A 69 11.22 -5.88 20.09
C GLU A 69 11.13 -6.32 21.55
N GLN A 70 12.13 -6.01 22.38
CA GLN A 70 12.17 -6.39 23.79
C GLN A 70 11.11 -5.68 24.63
N SER A 71 10.64 -4.51 24.17
CA SER A 71 9.63 -3.70 24.83
C SER A 71 8.20 -3.99 24.36
N ILE A 72 8.03 -4.83 23.33
CA ILE A 72 6.74 -5.08 22.69
C ILE A 72 6.22 -6.44 23.14
N PRO A 73 5.03 -6.49 23.79
CA PRO A 73 4.41 -7.75 24.16
C PRO A 73 4.29 -8.68 22.96
N LEU A 74 4.61 -9.96 23.18
CA LEU A 74 4.48 -11.04 22.19
C LEU A 74 5.37 -10.93 20.94
N MET A 75 6.18 -9.88 20.82
CA MET A 75 7.18 -9.76 19.76
C MET A 75 8.29 -10.80 20.00
N ARG A 76 8.77 -11.39 18.91
CA ARG A 76 9.79 -12.44 18.94
C ARG A 76 10.89 -12.22 17.91
N GLY A 77 10.59 -11.56 16.80
CA GLY A 77 11.55 -11.16 15.79
C GLY A 77 11.89 -9.66 15.82
N PRO A 78 12.91 -9.24 15.06
CA PRO A 78 13.24 -7.84 14.89
C PRO A 78 12.09 -7.02 14.29
N VAL A 79 12.00 -5.75 14.66
CA VAL A 79 11.02 -4.81 14.12
C VAL A 79 11.64 -4.05 12.94
N TYR A 80 10.85 -3.88 11.89
CA TYR A 80 11.22 -3.08 10.72
C TYR A 80 10.24 -1.92 10.57
N GLU A 81 10.80 -0.77 10.21
CA GLU A 81 10.07 0.42 9.83
C GLU A 81 10.15 0.59 8.31
N PHE A 82 8.99 0.67 7.67
CA PHE A 82 8.83 1.01 6.27
C PHE A 82 8.50 2.48 6.19
N VAL A 83 9.30 3.25 5.46
CA VAL A 83 9.10 4.68 5.25
C VAL A 83 8.97 4.94 3.75
N LEU A 84 7.85 5.52 3.33
CA LEU A 84 7.64 5.99 1.97
C LEU A 84 8.29 7.36 1.83
N GLN A 85 9.31 7.44 0.98
CA GLN A 85 9.87 8.74 0.62
C GLN A 85 8.87 9.45 -0.29
N ASP A 86 8.63 10.74 -0.03
CA ASP A 86 7.76 11.64 -0.82
C ASP A 86 6.25 11.59 -0.51
N GLY A 87 5.82 10.86 0.53
CA GLY A 87 4.47 10.98 1.09
C GLY A 87 3.35 10.30 0.28
N GLY A 88 3.71 9.51 -0.73
CA GLY A 88 2.77 8.69 -1.49
C GLY A 88 2.25 7.49 -0.71
N VAL A 89 1.23 6.83 -1.24
CA VAL A 89 0.65 5.60 -0.66
C VAL A 89 1.04 4.40 -1.51
N LEU A 90 1.38 3.30 -0.85
CA LEU A 90 1.57 2.00 -1.49
C LEU A 90 0.32 1.13 -1.28
N ASN A 91 -0.41 0.84 -2.37
CA ASN A 91 -1.64 0.06 -2.32
C ASN A 91 -1.99 -0.58 -3.69
N PRO A 92 -2.21 -1.90 -3.79
CA PRO A 92 -2.01 -2.91 -2.74
C PRO A 92 -0.54 -3.07 -2.39
N SER A 93 -0.24 -3.43 -1.15
CA SER A 93 1.12 -3.76 -0.70
C SER A 93 1.17 -5.08 0.04
N VAL A 94 2.05 -5.95 -0.44
CA VAL A 94 2.37 -7.26 0.14
C VAL A 94 3.69 -7.14 0.89
N ILE A 95 3.64 -7.38 2.19
CA ILE A 95 4.82 -7.45 3.04
C ILE A 95 5.15 -8.92 3.24
N GLN A 96 6.41 -9.27 3.02
CA GLN A 96 6.95 -10.60 3.25
C GLN A 96 8.01 -10.51 4.35
N TYR A 97 7.86 -11.32 5.39
CA TYR A 97 8.76 -11.40 6.51
C TYR A 97 9.28 -12.84 6.64
N ARG A 98 10.58 -13.04 6.44
CA ARG A 98 11.23 -14.34 6.62
C ARG A 98 11.25 -14.74 8.09
N ILE A 99 10.79 -15.94 8.39
CA ILE A 99 10.70 -16.46 9.74
C ILE A 99 12.13 -16.73 10.29
N PRO A 100 12.55 -16.05 11.37
CA PRO A 100 13.82 -16.28 12.05
C PRO A 100 13.98 -17.75 12.47
N LYS A 101 15.22 -18.26 12.48
CA LYS A 101 15.51 -19.69 12.71
C LYS A 101 14.95 -20.23 14.02
N ASP A 102 15.03 -19.41 15.07
CA ASP A 102 14.52 -19.65 16.41
C ASP A 102 12.99 -19.77 16.49
N LEU A 103 12.26 -19.23 15.50
CA LEU A 103 10.80 -19.27 15.44
C LEU A 103 10.25 -20.31 14.47
N ARG A 104 11.10 -21.02 13.73
CA ARG A 104 10.66 -22.04 12.76
C ARG A 104 10.06 -23.28 13.41
N SER A 105 10.42 -23.57 14.66
CA SER A 105 9.83 -24.66 15.43
C SER A 105 8.48 -24.29 16.05
N ALA A 106 8.10 -23.01 16.05
CA ALA A 106 6.81 -22.60 16.56
C ALA A 106 5.69 -23.05 15.60
N PRO A 107 4.54 -23.50 16.13
CA PRO A 107 3.38 -23.79 15.28
C PRO A 107 2.98 -22.56 14.47
N SER A 108 2.82 -22.72 13.16
CA SER A 108 2.50 -21.63 12.23
C SER A 108 1.25 -20.83 12.62
N HIS A 109 0.22 -21.52 13.13
CA HIS A 109 -1.02 -20.88 13.60
C HIS A 109 -0.83 -19.94 14.80
N LEU A 110 0.27 -20.08 15.54
CA LEU A 110 0.63 -19.19 16.64
C LEU A 110 1.47 -18.00 16.17
N LEU A 111 2.03 -18.01 14.96
CA LEU A 111 2.80 -16.89 14.45
C LEU A 111 1.89 -15.81 13.85
N THR A 112 2.26 -14.55 14.05
CA THR A 112 1.54 -13.41 13.48
C THR A 112 2.47 -12.24 13.29
N LEU A 113 2.24 -11.46 12.24
CA LEU A 113 2.80 -10.12 12.18
C LEU A 113 2.07 -9.22 13.17
N ILE A 114 2.84 -8.36 13.81
CA ILE A 114 2.37 -7.34 14.75
C ILE A 114 2.82 -6.00 14.19
N ALA A 115 1.87 -5.08 14.03
CA ALA A 115 2.14 -3.75 13.51
C ALA A 115 1.81 -2.67 14.55
N PHE A 116 2.51 -1.55 14.48
CA PHE A 116 2.19 -0.38 15.30
C PHE A 116 1.00 0.37 14.71
N ASP A 117 -0.06 0.53 15.50
CA ASP A 117 -1.23 1.33 15.14
C ASP A 117 -1.10 2.73 15.73
N ALA A 118 -0.82 3.71 14.86
CA ALA A 118 -0.65 5.11 15.24
C ALA A 118 -1.91 5.75 15.86
N ARG A 119 -3.12 5.21 15.60
CA ARG A 119 -4.36 5.76 16.16
C ARG A 119 -4.56 5.40 17.62
N SER A 120 -4.17 4.17 17.98
CA SER A 120 -4.27 3.66 19.35
C SER A 120 -2.96 3.70 20.12
N LEU A 121 -1.86 4.10 19.45
CA LEU A 121 -0.50 4.11 19.98
C LEU A 121 -0.10 2.77 20.59
N SER A 122 -0.52 1.67 19.94
CA SER A 122 -0.33 0.32 20.46
C SER A 122 0.06 -0.66 19.36
N TRP A 123 0.73 -1.73 19.76
CA TRP A 123 1.10 -2.83 18.88
C TRP A 123 -0.05 -3.83 18.78
N LYS A 124 -0.47 -4.13 17.55
CA LYS A 124 -1.62 -5.01 17.29
C LYS A 124 -1.26 -6.11 16.31
N PRO A 125 -1.75 -7.34 16.53
CA PRO A 125 -1.65 -8.39 15.54
C PRO A 125 -2.44 -8.01 14.29
N ILE A 126 -1.88 -8.30 13.11
CA ILE A 126 -2.51 -8.08 11.82
C ILE A 126 -2.75 -9.39 11.08
N SER A 127 -3.68 -9.39 10.13
CA SER A 127 -3.98 -10.57 9.32
C SER A 127 -2.70 -11.06 8.63
N THR A 128 -2.33 -12.31 8.89
CA THR A 128 -1.05 -12.89 8.48
C THR A 128 -1.30 -14.28 7.89
N THR A 129 -0.75 -14.52 6.71
CA THR A 129 -0.68 -15.84 6.07
C THR A 129 0.73 -16.39 6.25
N ILE A 130 0.85 -17.62 6.72
CA ILE A 130 2.14 -18.29 6.88
C ILE A 130 2.34 -19.27 5.72
N ASP A 131 3.42 -19.06 4.97
CA ASP A 131 3.92 -20.01 3.98
C ASP A 131 5.03 -20.85 4.64
N GLU A 132 4.65 -22.01 5.15
CA GLU A 132 5.57 -22.94 5.82
C GLU A 132 6.66 -23.47 4.89
N LYS A 133 6.36 -23.61 3.58
CA LYS A 133 7.30 -24.15 2.59
C LYS A 133 8.45 -23.18 2.35
N ASN A 134 8.13 -21.89 2.27
CA ASN A 134 9.12 -20.83 2.04
C ASN A 134 9.62 -20.19 3.34
N GLU A 135 9.08 -20.58 4.50
CA GLU A 135 9.37 -20.02 5.82
C GLU A 135 9.14 -18.50 5.87
N VAL A 136 8.01 -18.03 5.33
CA VAL A 136 7.67 -16.60 5.23
C VAL A 136 6.28 -16.33 5.83
N ALA A 137 6.18 -15.27 6.63
CA ALA A 137 4.92 -14.65 7.03
C ALA A 137 4.58 -13.51 6.07
N GLN A 138 3.34 -13.47 5.58
CA GLN A 138 2.87 -12.51 4.60
C GLN A 138 1.64 -11.76 5.09
N THR A 139 1.53 -10.50 4.73
CA THR A 139 0.33 -9.69 4.97
C THR A 139 0.09 -8.74 3.80
N ASN A 140 -1.18 -8.37 3.61
CA ASN A 140 -1.59 -7.35 2.67
C ASN A 140 -2.18 -6.17 3.46
N VAL A 141 -1.42 -5.08 3.51
CA VAL A 141 -1.77 -3.89 4.28
C VAL A 141 -1.24 -2.67 3.54
N PRO A 142 -2.04 -1.61 3.33
CA PRO A 142 -1.54 -0.38 2.70
C PRO A 142 -0.47 0.27 3.57
N ILE A 143 0.53 0.88 2.93
CA ILE A 143 1.52 1.72 3.60
C ILE A 143 1.23 3.16 3.18
N GLU A 144 0.86 4.02 4.12
CA GLU A 144 0.50 5.42 3.82
C GLU A 144 1.70 6.37 3.94
N GLN A 145 2.50 6.25 5.00
CA GLN A 145 3.71 7.05 5.21
C GLN A 145 4.77 6.21 5.89
N THR A 146 4.41 5.75 7.10
CA THR A 146 5.23 4.88 7.91
C THR A 146 4.41 3.70 8.38
N LEU A 147 5.01 2.52 8.33
CA LEU A 147 4.48 1.32 8.97
C LEU A 147 5.61 0.66 9.74
N MET A 148 5.37 0.28 10.99
CA MET A 148 6.31 -0.56 11.73
C MET A 148 5.71 -1.95 11.91
N VAL A 149 6.48 -2.99 11.54
CA VAL A 149 6.04 -4.39 11.62
C VAL A 149 7.15 -5.26 12.18
N GLY A 150 6.77 -6.19 13.06
CA GLY A 150 7.63 -7.29 13.47
C GLY A 150 6.87 -8.62 13.48
N LEU A 151 7.60 -9.71 13.67
CA LEU A 151 7.03 -11.04 13.84
C LEU A 151 6.89 -11.37 15.33
N GLY A 152 5.72 -11.83 15.72
CA GLY A 152 5.42 -12.25 17.09
C GLY A 152 4.50 -13.46 17.13
N THR A 153 3.90 -13.66 18.29
CA THR A 153 3.02 -14.80 18.58
C THR A 153 1.63 -14.36 19.00
N LYS A 154 0.60 -15.14 18.67
CA LYS A 154 -0.77 -14.99 19.18
C LYS A 154 -0.87 -15.72 20.53
N PHE A 155 -1.36 -15.03 21.56
CA PHE A 155 -1.80 -15.62 22.82
C PHE A 155 -3.17 -15.04 23.18
#